data_AF-A0A1Q7RE66-F1
#
_entry.id   AF-A0A1Q7RE66-F1
#
_cell.length_a   1.000
_cell.length_b   1.000
_cell.length_c   1.000
_cell.angle_alpha   90.00
_cell.angle_beta   90.00
_cell.angle_gamma   90.00
#
_symmetry.space_group_name_H-M   'P 1'
#
loop_
_entity.id
_entity.type
_entity.pdbx_description
1 polymer ?
#
loop_
_entity_poly.entity_id
_entity_poly.type
_entity_poly.pdbx_seq_one_letter_code
_entity_poly.pdbx_strand_id
1 'polypeptide(L)'
;MLRAGYIRQVAAGIYSHLFLAQKSLLKIAQIIREEMNRIGGQEFYLPALNPAELWKETGRWDTVDVMFKFKDRNEHDMCLGMTHEEEMTNIARGELRSYKQLPQIWYQIQEKFRDEPRPRSGLLRLRQFIMKDSYSFDLDDAGLDASFQKHVGAYARIFERCGLKFLYVEAYSGMMGGKMSSEYTAPTDSGEDSVVLCECGYAANLEKAESRVPPVDDPPGSQPPEPFPTPGQKTIEDLVRFTGESPARMIKTLVYIVQSEPVVILLRGDHALSETKLAMALGSDVFRPATPAEALS
;
A
#
# COMPACT_ATOMS: atom_id res chain seq x y z
N MET A 1 -20.78 -8.04 13.35
CA MET A 1 -21.65 -7.39 12.33
C MET A 1 -22.71 -8.32 11.73
N LEU A 2 -22.35 -9.51 11.22
CA LEU A 2 -23.32 -10.46 10.63
C LEU A 2 -24.45 -10.85 11.60
N ARG A 3 -24.09 -11.36 12.79
CA ARG A 3 -25.03 -11.77 13.85
C ARG A 3 -25.99 -10.66 14.27
N ALA A 4 -25.49 -9.42 14.34
CA ALA A 4 -26.27 -8.25 14.73
C ALA A 4 -27.15 -7.68 13.59
N GLY A 5 -27.15 -8.30 12.40
CA GLY A 5 -27.99 -7.84 11.28
C GLY A 5 -27.52 -6.54 10.62
N TYR A 6 -26.22 -6.23 10.70
CA TYR A 6 -25.68 -5.02 10.07
C TYR A 6 -25.42 -5.23 8.57
N ILE A 7 -24.87 -6.39 8.21
CA ILE A 7 -24.47 -6.69 6.83
C ILE A 7 -24.89 -8.10 6.42
N ARG A 8 -24.99 -8.32 5.12
CA ARG A 8 -25.16 -9.66 4.51
C ARG A 8 -24.21 -9.79 3.34
N GLN A 9 -23.55 -10.93 3.24
CA GLN A 9 -22.68 -11.21 2.12
C GLN A 9 -23.53 -11.58 0.90
N VAL A 10 -23.24 -10.96 -0.24
CA VAL A 10 -23.87 -11.26 -1.54
C VAL A 10 -22.95 -12.16 -2.36
N ALA A 11 -21.65 -11.86 -2.36
CA ALA A 11 -20.60 -12.67 -2.98
C ALA A 11 -19.28 -12.50 -2.20
N ALA A 12 -18.22 -13.20 -2.59
CA ALA A 12 -16.89 -13.04 -2.00
C ALA A 12 -16.46 -11.56 -2.07
N GLY A 13 -16.25 -10.93 -0.90
CA GLY A 13 -15.86 -9.51 -0.82
C GLY A 13 -16.94 -8.49 -1.18
N ILE A 14 -18.21 -8.89 -1.32
CA ILE A 14 -19.33 -7.99 -1.68
C ILE A 14 -20.44 -8.15 -0.64
N TYR A 15 -20.83 -7.04 0.00
CA TYR A 15 -21.78 -7.04 1.11
C TYR A 15 -22.90 -6.02 0.91
N SER A 16 -24.12 -6.40 1.24
CA SER A 16 -25.22 -5.47 1.45
C SER A 16 -25.12 -4.83 2.84
N HIS A 17 -25.19 -3.51 2.90
CA HIS A 17 -25.37 -2.75 4.13
C HIS A 17 -26.86 -2.69 4.48
N LEU A 18 -27.26 -3.37 5.55
CA LEU A 18 -28.63 -3.30 6.06
C LEU A 18 -28.84 -2.01 6.87
N PHE A 19 -30.07 -1.80 7.35
CA PHE A 19 -30.49 -0.56 8.00
C PHE A 19 -29.51 -0.01 9.06
N LEU A 20 -29.05 -0.85 10.00
CA LEU A 20 -28.15 -0.39 11.07
C LEU A 20 -26.74 -0.06 10.58
N ALA A 21 -26.22 -0.81 9.59
CA ALA A 21 -24.96 -0.46 8.94
C ALA A 21 -25.09 0.84 8.17
N GLN A 22 -26.14 0.99 7.35
CA GLN A 22 -26.37 2.20 6.56
C GLN A 22 -26.50 3.44 7.45
N LYS A 23 -27.25 3.35 8.55
CA LYS A 23 -27.36 4.43 9.55
C LYS A 23 -26.00 4.79 10.15
N SER A 24 -25.13 3.82 10.38
CA SER A 24 -23.79 4.05 10.94
C SER A 24 -22.85 4.68 9.90
N LEU A 25 -22.87 4.18 8.67
CA LEU A 25 -22.08 4.71 7.55
C LEU A 25 -22.42 6.16 7.24
N LEU A 26 -23.70 6.52 7.24
CA LEU A 26 -24.12 7.92 7.03
C LEU A 26 -23.60 8.87 8.13
N LYS A 27 -23.52 8.41 9.39
CA LYS A 27 -22.92 9.19 10.48
C LYS A 27 -21.42 9.35 10.31
N ILE A 28 -20.72 8.28 9.93
CA ILE A 28 -19.28 8.32 9.66
C ILE A 28 -18.99 9.27 8.49
N ALA A 29 -19.74 9.15 7.39
CA ALA A 29 -19.63 10.04 6.24
C ALA A 29 -19.88 11.51 6.62
N GLN A 30 -20.81 11.78 7.54
CA GLN A 30 -21.06 13.12 8.04
C GLN A 30 -19.88 13.69 8.84
N ILE A 31 -19.26 12.89 9.72
CA ILE A 31 -18.05 13.29 10.44
C ILE A 31 -16.93 13.62 9.44
N ILE A 32 -16.73 12.74 8.45
CA ILE A 32 -15.72 12.93 7.40
C ILE A 32 -15.99 14.24 6.64
N ARG A 33 -17.22 14.46 6.17
CA ARG A 33 -17.62 15.68 5.45
C ARG A 33 -17.34 16.94 6.25
N GLU A 34 -17.69 16.96 7.54
CA GLU A 34 -17.45 18.12 8.40
C GLU A 34 -15.95 18.45 8.55
N GLU A 35 -15.12 17.43 8.75
CA GLU A 35 -13.67 17.63 8.94
C GLU A 35 -12.93 17.94 7.63
N MET A 36 -13.39 17.40 6.49
CA MET A 36 -12.87 17.75 5.17
C MET A 36 -13.27 19.17 4.76
N ASN A 37 -14.53 19.56 5.00
CA ASN A 37 -14.99 20.94 4.75
C ASN A 37 -14.24 21.95 5.63
N ARG A 38 -13.92 21.59 6.88
CA ARG A 38 -13.13 22.42 7.80
C ARG A 38 -11.74 22.79 7.22
N ILE A 39 -11.15 21.95 6.37
CA ILE A 39 -9.86 22.25 5.73
C ILE A 39 -10.00 22.93 4.36
N GLY A 40 -11.21 23.30 3.96
CA GLY A 40 -11.50 23.89 2.65
C GLY A 40 -11.77 22.85 1.55
N GLY A 41 -12.00 21.59 1.93
CA GLY A 41 -12.37 20.52 1.00
C GLY A 41 -13.71 20.81 0.32
N GLN A 42 -13.79 20.51 -0.96
CA GLN A 42 -15.01 20.58 -1.76
C GLN A 42 -15.43 19.17 -2.15
N GLU A 43 -16.66 18.80 -1.83
CA GLU A 43 -17.17 17.46 -2.12
C GLU A 43 -17.66 17.35 -3.56
N PHE A 44 -17.07 16.42 -4.29
CA PHE A 44 -17.42 16.04 -5.65
C PHE A 44 -18.13 14.68 -5.62
N TYR A 45 -18.74 14.31 -6.74
CA TYR A 45 -19.29 12.97 -6.94
C TYR A 45 -18.95 12.50 -8.34
N LEU A 46 -17.96 11.61 -8.44
CA LEU A 46 -17.43 11.13 -9.71
C LEU A 46 -18.05 9.76 -10.07
N PRO A 47 -18.23 9.48 -11.37
CA PRO A 47 -18.67 8.16 -11.83
C PRO A 47 -17.72 7.06 -11.34
N ALA A 48 -18.29 5.92 -10.98
CA ALA A 48 -17.53 4.70 -10.74
C ALA A 48 -17.13 4.01 -12.04
N LEU A 49 -17.85 4.26 -13.14
CA LEU A 49 -17.56 3.70 -14.45
C LEU A 49 -16.61 4.65 -15.18
N ASN A 50 -15.41 4.18 -15.52
CA ASN A 50 -14.40 4.99 -16.18
C ASN A 50 -14.04 4.43 -17.57
N PRO A 51 -13.83 5.30 -18.57
CA PRO A 51 -13.25 4.91 -19.86
C PRO A 51 -11.78 4.52 -19.66
N ALA A 52 -11.30 3.51 -20.40
CA ALA A 52 -9.93 3.03 -20.29
C ALA A 52 -8.89 4.08 -20.68
N GLU A 53 -9.24 5.02 -21.56
CA GLU A 53 -8.36 6.06 -22.09
C GLU A 53 -7.67 6.85 -20.97
N LEU A 54 -8.40 7.24 -19.93
CA LEU A 54 -7.85 7.99 -18.80
C LEU A 54 -6.76 7.21 -18.05
N TRP A 55 -6.95 5.90 -17.90
CA TRP A 55 -6.00 5.00 -17.23
C TRP A 55 -4.83 4.61 -18.13
N LYS A 56 -5.05 4.57 -19.45
CA LYS A 56 -3.99 4.37 -20.45
C LYS A 56 -3.06 5.58 -20.50
N GLU A 57 -3.57 6.81 -20.36
CA GLU A 57 -2.75 8.03 -20.28
C GLU A 57 -1.73 7.99 -19.12
N THR A 58 -2.08 7.37 -18.00
CA THR A 58 -1.18 7.24 -16.83
C THR A 58 -0.37 5.95 -16.84
N GLY A 59 -0.59 5.05 -17.80
CA GLY A 59 -0.01 3.71 -17.84
C GLY A 59 -0.59 2.73 -16.80
N ARG A 60 -1.45 3.20 -15.89
CA ARG A 60 -2.06 2.39 -14.83
C ARG A 60 -3.09 1.39 -15.34
N TRP A 61 -3.53 1.53 -16.60
CA TRP A 61 -4.33 0.50 -17.25
C TRP A 61 -3.61 -0.84 -17.27
N ASP A 62 -2.31 -0.89 -17.59
CA ASP A 62 -1.59 -2.16 -17.76
C ASP A 62 -0.87 -2.62 -16.50
N THR A 63 -0.51 -1.71 -15.59
CA THR A 63 0.28 -2.03 -14.38
C THR A 63 -0.57 -2.42 -13.16
N VAL A 64 -1.88 -2.15 -13.19
CA VAL A 64 -2.78 -2.47 -12.08
C VAL A 64 -3.50 -3.78 -12.35
N ASP A 65 -3.16 -4.79 -11.55
CA ASP A 65 -3.72 -6.14 -11.68
C ASP A 65 -5.12 -6.29 -11.05
N VAL A 66 -5.45 -5.48 -10.05
CA VAL A 66 -6.71 -5.57 -9.28
C VAL A 66 -7.84 -4.70 -9.84
N MET A 67 -7.74 -4.28 -11.10
CA MET A 67 -8.75 -3.46 -11.75
C MET A 67 -9.81 -4.33 -12.44
N PHE A 68 -11.09 -4.05 -12.18
CA PHE A 68 -12.17 -4.61 -12.99
C PHE A 68 -12.15 -3.99 -14.39
N LYS A 69 -11.88 -4.80 -15.41
CA LYS A 69 -11.89 -4.40 -16.83
C LYS A 69 -12.95 -5.17 -17.59
N PHE A 70 -13.69 -4.48 -18.46
CA PHE A 70 -14.74 -5.06 -19.28
C PHE A 70 -14.97 -4.23 -20.52
N LYS A 71 -15.74 -4.77 -21.47
CA LYS A 71 -16.21 -4.03 -22.64
C LYS A 71 -17.66 -3.63 -22.48
N ASP A 72 -17.99 -2.42 -22.91
CA ASP A 72 -19.40 -2.01 -23.05
C ASP A 72 -20.04 -2.70 -24.27
N ARG A 73 -21.34 -2.45 -24.48
CA ARG A 73 -22.09 -3.02 -25.62
C ARG A 73 -21.59 -2.60 -27.01
N ASN A 74 -20.72 -1.59 -27.08
CA ASN A 74 -20.12 -1.07 -28.31
C ASN A 74 -18.63 -1.43 -28.38
N GLU A 75 -18.17 -2.39 -27.57
CA GLU A 75 -16.79 -2.89 -27.50
C GLU A 75 -15.75 -1.89 -26.98
N HIS A 76 -16.17 -0.78 -26.35
CA HIS A 76 -15.24 0.15 -25.70
C HIS A 76 -14.68 -0.46 -24.42
N ASP A 77 -13.38 -0.28 -24.20
CA ASP A 77 -12.73 -0.72 -22.96
C ASP A 77 -13.13 0.19 -21.81
N MET A 78 -13.65 -0.41 -20.74
CA MET A 78 -14.13 0.27 -19.55
C MET A 78 -13.55 -0.38 -18.29
N CYS A 79 -13.55 0.38 -17.19
CA CYS A 79 -13.25 -0.15 -15.87
C CYS A 79 -14.17 0.40 -14.79
N LEU A 80 -14.19 -0.29 -13.64
CA LEU A 80 -14.73 0.27 -12.41
C LEU A 80 -13.59 0.92 -11.63
N GLY A 81 -13.75 2.20 -11.28
CA GLY A 81 -12.77 3.02 -10.59
C GLY A 81 -12.40 2.42 -9.24
N MET A 82 -11.13 2.02 -9.11
CA MET A 82 -10.54 1.57 -7.85
C MET A 82 -10.02 2.73 -6.99
N THR A 83 -9.84 3.89 -7.63
CA THR A 83 -9.46 5.22 -7.12
C THR A 83 -9.68 6.22 -8.28
N HIS A 84 -9.41 7.50 -8.10
CA HIS A 84 -9.80 8.57 -9.03
C HIS A 84 -8.70 9.62 -9.30
N GLU A 85 -7.41 9.28 -9.23
CA GLU A 85 -6.33 10.23 -9.58
C GLU A 85 -6.47 10.71 -11.02
N GLU A 86 -6.71 9.79 -11.97
CA GLU A 86 -6.85 10.05 -13.39
C GLU A 86 -8.00 11.03 -13.66
N GLU A 87 -9.16 10.77 -13.06
CA GLU A 87 -10.37 11.54 -13.33
C GLU A 87 -10.30 12.92 -12.69
N MET A 88 -9.82 13.01 -11.45
CA MET A 88 -9.59 14.30 -10.78
C MET A 88 -8.53 15.14 -11.51
N THR A 89 -7.45 14.50 -11.99
CA THR A 89 -6.42 15.17 -12.79
C THR A 89 -6.98 15.64 -14.12
N ASN A 90 -7.83 14.84 -14.78
CA ASN A 90 -8.49 15.24 -16.01
C ASN A 90 -9.39 16.47 -15.83
N ILE A 91 -10.16 16.52 -14.73
CA ILE A 91 -10.97 17.69 -14.37
C ILE A 91 -10.06 18.90 -14.08
N ALA A 92 -9.03 18.73 -13.25
CA ALA A 92 -8.08 19.78 -12.91
C ALA A 92 -7.40 20.35 -14.16
N ARG A 93 -6.97 19.49 -15.09
CA ARG A 93 -6.41 19.87 -16.40
C ARG A 93 -7.39 20.71 -17.23
N GLY A 94 -8.69 20.50 -17.07
CA GLY A 94 -9.78 21.25 -17.72
C GLY A 94 -10.06 22.62 -17.09
N GLU A 95 -10.08 22.67 -15.76
CA GLU A 95 -10.66 23.77 -14.98
C GLU A 95 -9.64 24.69 -14.30
N LEU A 96 -8.46 24.17 -13.94
CA LEU A 96 -7.40 24.94 -13.28
C LEU A 96 -6.48 25.57 -14.33
N ARG A 97 -6.78 26.82 -14.68
CA ARG A 97 -6.10 27.58 -15.74
C ARG A 97 -5.20 28.70 -15.22
N SER A 98 -5.26 28.99 -13.91
CA SER A 98 -4.45 30.04 -13.28
C SER A 98 -3.99 29.62 -11.89
N TYR A 99 -2.76 30.00 -11.53
CA TYR A 99 -2.23 29.84 -10.17
C TYR A 99 -3.12 30.51 -9.11
N LYS A 100 -3.93 31.52 -9.47
CA LYS A 100 -4.88 32.18 -8.56
C LYS A 100 -6.02 31.27 -8.11
N GLN A 101 -6.25 30.17 -8.81
CA GLN A 101 -7.22 29.15 -8.43
C GLN A 101 -6.62 28.13 -7.44
N LEU A 102 -5.30 28.16 -7.19
CA LEU A 102 -4.63 27.23 -6.28
C LEU A 102 -4.41 27.86 -4.89
N PRO A 103 -4.41 27.06 -3.82
CA PRO A 103 -4.59 25.61 -3.80
C PRO A 103 -6.06 25.19 -3.87
N GLN A 104 -6.30 23.95 -4.31
CA GLN A 104 -7.61 23.29 -4.27
C GLN A 104 -7.53 22.00 -3.46
N ILE A 105 -8.60 21.66 -2.74
CA ILE A 105 -8.78 20.36 -2.09
C ILE A 105 -10.14 19.84 -2.52
N TRP A 106 -10.15 18.78 -3.32
CA TRP A 106 -11.36 18.13 -3.82
C TRP A 106 -11.44 16.72 -3.25
N TYR A 107 -12.59 16.32 -2.76
CA TYR A 107 -12.78 14.97 -2.20
C TYR A 107 -14.13 14.40 -2.59
N GLN A 108 -14.31 13.10 -2.44
CA GLN A 108 -15.60 12.45 -2.59
C GLN A 108 -15.77 11.33 -1.56
N ILE A 109 -17.00 10.89 -1.31
CA ILE A 109 -17.30 9.69 -0.53
C ILE A 109 -18.10 8.76 -1.44
N GLN A 110 -17.44 7.76 -2.02
CA GLN A 110 -17.96 7.03 -3.18
C GLN A 110 -17.47 5.57 -3.20
N GLU A 111 -18.21 4.71 -3.90
CA GLU A 111 -17.92 3.28 -4.01
C GLU A 111 -16.74 2.97 -4.95
N LYS A 112 -15.75 2.27 -4.42
CA LYS A 112 -14.58 1.78 -5.14
C LYS A 112 -14.67 0.29 -5.37
N PHE A 113 -14.00 -0.15 -6.43
CA PHE A 113 -13.99 -1.53 -6.86
C PHE A 113 -12.55 -2.00 -7.03
N ARG A 114 -12.18 -3.09 -6.36
CA ARG A 114 -10.88 -3.75 -6.51
C ARG A 114 -11.13 -5.23 -6.69
N ASP A 115 -10.62 -5.85 -7.76
CA ASP A 115 -10.76 -7.29 -7.97
C ASP A 115 -9.78 -8.05 -7.08
N GLU A 116 -9.96 -7.90 -5.77
CA GLU A 116 -9.14 -8.49 -4.74
C GLU A 116 -9.18 -10.03 -4.87
N PRO A 117 -8.03 -10.70 -5.11
CA PRO A 117 -8.00 -12.14 -5.30
C PRO A 117 -8.38 -12.92 -4.03
N ARG A 118 -8.17 -12.35 -2.85
CA ARG A 118 -8.46 -13.01 -1.55
C ARG A 118 -9.21 -12.08 -0.60
N PRO A 119 -10.50 -11.78 -0.86
CA PRO A 119 -11.29 -10.95 0.04
C PRO A 119 -11.56 -11.72 1.33
N ARG A 120 -11.29 -11.10 2.48
CA ARG A 120 -11.35 -11.74 3.80
C ARG A 120 -11.77 -10.76 4.89
N SER A 121 -12.09 -11.29 6.07
CA SER A 121 -12.30 -10.48 7.28
C SER A 121 -13.49 -9.50 7.21
N GLY A 122 -14.54 -9.85 6.49
CA GLY A 122 -15.76 -9.04 6.44
C GLY A 122 -15.54 -7.74 5.67
N LEU A 123 -15.79 -6.59 6.32
CA LEU A 123 -15.65 -5.27 5.70
C LEU A 123 -14.20 -4.73 5.67
N LEU A 124 -13.24 -5.50 6.17
CA LEU A 124 -11.84 -5.07 6.23
C LEU A 124 -11.11 -5.24 4.89
N ARG A 125 -11.45 -6.28 4.11
CA ARG A 125 -10.85 -6.52 2.79
C ARG A 125 -11.89 -7.02 1.79
N LEU A 126 -12.27 -6.13 0.89
CA LEU A 126 -13.48 -6.22 0.05
C LEU A 126 -13.14 -6.04 -1.44
N ARG A 127 -14.08 -6.45 -2.30
CA ARG A 127 -14.05 -6.16 -3.74
C ARG A 127 -14.83 -4.90 -4.12
N GLN A 128 -15.85 -4.56 -3.34
CA GLN A 128 -16.61 -3.31 -3.44
C GLN A 128 -16.68 -2.68 -2.05
N PHE A 129 -16.28 -1.43 -1.91
CA PHE A 129 -16.23 -0.73 -0.62
C PHE A 129 -16.39 0.77 -0.78
N ILE A 130 -16.81 1.45 0.29
CA ILE A 130 -16.93 2.91 0.29
C ILE A 130 -15.59 3.50 0.72
N MET A 131 -15.09 4.45 -0.05
CA MET A 131 -13.88 5.20 0.26
C MET A 131 -14.20 6.68 0.27
N LYS A 132 -13.61 7.40 1.22
CA LYS A 132 -13.33 8.82 1.03
C LYS A 132 -11.96 8.95 0.40
N ASP A 133 -11.88 9.52 -0.78
CA ASP A 133 -10.65 9.88 -1.48
C ASP A 133 -10.60 11.39 -1.68
N SER A 134 -9.41 11.98 -1.52
CA SER A 134 -9.18 13.43 -1.50
C SER A 134 -7.89 13.75 -2.24
N TYR A 135 -7.92 14.79 -3.06
CA TYR A 135 -6.87 15.18 -3.97
C TYR A 135 -6.65 16.69 -3.80
N SER A 136 -5.42 17.09 -3.46
CA SER A 136 -5.04 18.49 -3.45
C SER A 136 -4.28 18.85 -4.72
N PHE A 137 -4.53 20.04 -5.22
CA PHE A 137 -3.79 20.63 -6.33
C PHE A 137 -3.14 21.90 -5.81
N ASP A 138 -1.82 21.90 -5.79
CA ASP A 138 -0.99 22.92 -5.17
C ASP A 138 0.00 23.48 -6.21
N LEU A 139 0.46 24.72 -6.00
CA LEU A 139 1.33 25.41 -6.96
C LEU A 139 2.77 24.89 -6.91
N ASP A 140 3.24 24.53 -5.72
CA ASP A 140 4.60 24.12 -5.42
C ASP A 140 4.64 23.11 -4.26
N ASP A 141 5.83 22.59 -3.97
CA ASP A 141 6.06 21.61 -2.90
C ASP A 141 5.65 22.16 -1.51
N ALA A 142 5.84 23.45 -1.26
CA ALA A 142 5.44 24.06 0.01
C ALA A 142 3.91 24.10 0.19
N GLY A 143 3.16 24.36 -0.90
CA GLY A 143 1.71 24.23 -0.94
C GLY A 143 1.26 22.79 -0.70
N LEU A 144 1.91 21.83 -1.36
CA LEU A 144 1.66 20.40 -1.17
C LEU A 144 1.87 19.99 0.30
N ASP A 145 2.97 20.39 0.92
CA ASP A 145 3.27 20.12 2.32
C ASP A 145 2.18 20.71 3.24
N ALA A 146 1.74 21.95 2.97
CA ALA A 146 0.67 22.58 3.74
C ALA A 146 -0.67 21.84 3.58
N SER A 147 -1.01 21.42 2.36
CA SER A 147 -2.20 20.61 2.08
C SER A 147 -2.11 19.24 2.74
N PHE A 148 -0.95 18.58 2.73
CA PHE A 148 -0.70 17.32 3.41
C PHE A 148 -0.92 17.46 4.93
N GLN A 149 -0.33 18.47 5.57
CA GLN A 149 -0.50 18.70 7.01
C GLN A 149 -1.95 19.01 7.41
N LYS A 150 -2.72 19.69 6.55
CA LYS A 150 -4.17 19.86 6.75
C LYS A 150 -4.89 18.51 6.77
N HIS A 151 -4.57 17.61 5.85
CA HIS A 151 -5.15 16.26 5.81
C HIS A 151 -4.76 15.43 7.03
N VAL A 152 -3.49 15.49 7.47
CA VAL A 152 -3.02 14.85 8.70
C VAL A 152 -3.91 15.28 9.88
N GLY A 153 -4.06 16.58 10.12
CA GLY A 153 -4.92 17.07 11.20
C GLY A 153 -6.39 16.69 11.04
N ALA A 154 -6.93 16.71 9.81
CA ALA A 154 -8.32 16.32 9.55
C ALA A 154 -8.56 14.84 9.85
N TYR A 155 -7.66 13.96 9.43
CA TYR A 155 -7.80 12.51 9.65
C TYR A 155 -7.71 12.17 11.13
N ALA A 156 -6.79 12.78 11.87
CA ALA A 156 -6.72 12.62 13.33
C ALA A 156 -8.07 12.96 14.00
N ARG A 157 -8.67 14.12 13.66
CA ARG A 157 -9.99 14.51 14.19
C ARG A 157 -11.10 13.56 13.76
N ILE A 158 -11.10 13.09 12.50
CA ILE A 158 -12.09 12.11 12.02
C ILE A 158 -12.04 10.84 12.88
N PHE A 159 -10.85 10.28 13.09
CA PHE A 159 -10.69 9.04 13.85
C PHE A 159 -10.99 9.22 15.33
N GLU A 160 -10.57 10.34 15.94
CA GLU A 160 -10.95 10.71 17.33
C GLU A 160 -12.47 10.81 17.49
N ARG A 161 -13.16 11.51 16.58
CA ARG A 161 -14.62 11.66 16.60
C ARG A 161 -15.36 10.34 16.32
N CYS A 162 -14.73 9.42 15.61
CA CYS A 162 -15.22 8.04 15.44
C CYS A 162 -14.93 7.15 16.67
N GLY A 163 -14.20 7.65 17.68
CA GLY A 163 -13.84 6.91 18.88
C GLY A 163 -12.78 5.83 18.64
N LEU A 164 -11.96 5.96 17.60
CA LEU A 164 -10.91 5.01 17.26
C LEU A 164 -9.61 5.36 17.97
N LYS A 165 -8.91 4.33 18.44
CA LYS A 165 -7.48 4.42 18.74
C LYS A 165 -6.73 4.19 17.43
N PHE A 166 -5.77 5.04 17.12
CA PHE A 166 -4.98 4.94 15.90
C PHE A 166 -3.52 5.33 16.15
N LEU A 167 -2.67 4.89 15.24
CA LEU A 167 -1.28 5.25 15.11
C LEU A 167 -1.09 5.97 13.79
N TYR A 168 -0.32 7.05 13.78
CA TYR A 168 0.15 7.69 12.54
C TYR A 168 1.56 7.17 12.27
N VAL A 169 1.75 6.50 11.14
CA VAL A 169 2.98 5.76 10.83
C VAL A 169 3.50 6.12 9.43
N GLU A 170 4.81 6.11 9.26
CA GLU A 170 5.41 6.22 7.92
C GLU A 170 5.10 4.98 7.08
N ALA A 171 4.81 5.18 5.80
CA ALA A 171 4.37 4.11 4.91
C ALA A 171 5.11 4.12 3.57
N TYR A 172 5.00 3.02 2.85
CA TYR A 172 5.46 2.94 1.47
C TYR A 172 4.39 3.57 0.54
N SER A 173 4.80 4.33 -0.47
CA SER A 173 3.86 5.00 -1.38
C SER A 173 3.16 4.01 -2.33
N GLY A 174 3.73 2.81 -2.52
CA GLY A 174 3.11 1.74 -3.30
C GLY A 174 2.79 2.12 -4.74
N MET A 175 1.74 1.47 -5.26
CA MET A 175 1.22 1.64 -6.62
C MET A 175 0.71 3.05 -6.95
N MET A 176 0.55 3.91 -5.94
CA MET A 176 0.11 5.29 -6.13
C MET A 176 1.26 6.19 -6.60
N GLY A 177 2.52 5.76 -6.41
CA GLY A 177 3.69 6.60 -6.58
C GLY A 177 3.79 7.70 -5.53
N GLY A 178 4.82 8.55 -5.63
CA GLY A 178 5.02 9.70 -4.74
C GLY A 178 6.15 9.52 -3.73
N LYS A 179 6.62 10.65 -3.16
CA LYS A 179 7.84 10.71 -2.33
C LYS A 179 7.61 10.41 -0.85
N MET A 180 6.44 10.78 -0.33
CA MET A 180 6.10 10.67 1.09
C MET A 180 4.72 10.03 1.22
N SER A 181 4.61 9.05 2.12
CA SER A 181 3.38 8.35 2.40
C SER A 181 3.26 8.11 3.91
N SER A 182 2.03 8.18 4.41
CA SER A 182 1.75 7.92 5.81
C SER A 182 0.40 7.23 5.95
N GLU A 183 0.33 6.33 6.92
CA GLU A 183 -0.85 5.54 7.21
C GLU A 183 -1.41 5.90 8.60
N TYR A 184 -2.73 5.80 8.69
CA TYR A 184 -3.42 5.78 9.97
C TYR A 184 -3.88 4.36 10.26
N THR A 185 -3.24 3.72 11.22
CA THR A 185 -3.46 2.29 11.53
C THR A 185 -4.20 2.16 12.85
N ALA A 186 -5.31 1.41 12.87
CA ALA A 186 -6.00 1.04 14.10
C ALA A 186 -5.38 -0.26 14.66
N PRO A 187 -4.68 -0.21 15.82
CA PRO A 187 -3.97 -1.38 16.34
C PRO A 187 -4.95 -2.48 16.78
N THR A 188 -4.73 -3.69 16.29
CA THR A 188 -5.53 -4.88 16.59
C THR A 188 -4.77 -6.16 16.23
N ASP A 189 -4.96 -7.23 16.99
CA ASP A 189 -4.33 -8.53 16.73
C ASP A 189 -4.81 -9.18 15.42
N SER A 190 -5.90 -8.67 14.85
CA SER A 190 -6.44 -9.13 13.56
C SER A 190 -6.00 -8.26 12.37
N GLY A 191 -5.05 -7.35 12.58
CA GLY A 191 -4.52 -6.49 11.52
C GLY A 191 -3.75 -7.29 10.48
N GLU A 192 -3.81 -6.86 9.21
CA GLU A 192 -3.04 -7.48 8.13
C GLU A 192 -1.63 -6.87 8.00
N ASP A 193 -1.47 -5.64 8.48
CA ASP A 193 -0.21 -4.89 8.44
C ASP A 193 0.57 -5.04 9.75
N SER A 194 1.89 -5.07 9.62
CA SER A 194 2.80 -5.01 10.77
C SER A 194 3.36 -3.59 10.90
N VAL A 195 3.24 -3.01 12.09
CA VAL A 195 3.79 -1.70 12.42
C VAL A 195 4.95 -1.87 13.39
N VAL A 196 6.07 -1.20 13.09
CA VAL A 196 7.22 -1.11 13.97
C VAL A 196 7.07 0.16 14.82
N LEU A 197 7.20 0.01 16.13
CA LEU A 197 7.18 1.10 17.10
C LEU A 197 8.52 1.14 17.85
N CYS A 198 9.10 2.33 17.97
CA CYS A 198 10.30 2.61 18.74
C CYS A 198 9.97 3.44 19.98
N GLU A 199 10.64 3.18 21.11
CA GLU A 199 10.57 4.04 22.30
C GLU A 199 11.02 5.49 22.01
N CYS A 200 11.81 5.68 20.95
CA CYS A 200 12.23 6.98 20.43
C CYS A 200 11.13 7.77 19.70
N GLY A 201 9.91 7.23 19.58
CA GLY A 201 8.78 7.86 18.89
C GLY A 201 8.69 7.55 17.39
N TYR A 202 9.64 6.80 16.84
CA TYR A 202 9.57 6.33 15.45
C TYR A 202 8.47 5.27 15.28
N ALA A 203 7.68 5.42 14.22
CA ALA A 203 6.54 4.58 13.91
C ALA A 203 6.43 4.42 12.39
N ALA A 204 6.50 3.19 11.89
CA ALA A 204 6.44 2.91 10.47
C ALA A 204 5.79 1.55 10.17
N ASN A 205 5.12 1.44 9.03
CA ASN A 205 4.78 0.15 8.46
C ASN A 205 6.07 -0.65 8.20
N LEU A 206 6.08 -1.96 8.49
CA LEU A 206 7.25 -2.83 8.36
C LEU A 206 7.92 -2.74 6.98
N GLU A 207 7.12 -2.55 5.92
CA GLU A 207 7.61 -2.38 4.56
C GLU A 207 8.47 -1.13 4.38
N LYS A 208 8.20 -0.08 5.15
CA LYS A 208 8.96 1.18 5.17
C LYS A 208 10.00 1.25 6.30
N ALA A 209 9.78 0.53 7.39
CA ALA A 209 10.53 0.66 8.63
C ALA A 209 12.03 0.47 8.44
N GLU A 210 12.84 1.40 8.93
CA GLU A 210 14.30 1.29 8.95
C GLU A 210 14.80 0.91 10.35
N SER A 211 15.96 0.23 10.40
CA SER A 211 16.58 -0.17 11.66
C SER A 211 18.05 0.17 11.66
N ARG A 212 18.58 0.53 12.83
CA ARG A 212 20.03 0.65 13.05
C ARG A 212 20.59 -0.75 13.26
N VAL A 213 21.41 -1.21 12.32
CA VAL A 213 22.09 -2.49 12.45
C VAL A 213 23.22 -2.32 13.48
N PRO A 214 23.26 -3.14 14.55
CA PRO A 214 24.38 -3.09 15.49
C PRO A 214 25.68 -3.44 14.77
N PRO A 215 26.83 -2.90 15.22
CA PRO A 215 28.13 -3.31 14.68
C PRO A 215 28.26 -4.83 14.76
N VAL A 216 28.58 -5.45 13.63
CA VAL A 216 28.88 -6.88 13.59
C VAL A 216 30.35 -7.04 13.94
N ASP A 217 30.63 -7.82 14.97
CA ASP A 217 31.98 -8.28 15.26
C ASP A 217 32.34 -9.35 14.22
N ASP A 218 33.24 -9.00 13.30
CA ASP A 218 33.79 -9.92 12.30
C ASP A 218 35.24 -10.25 12.70
N PRO A 219 35.43 -11.23 13.61
CA PRO A 219 36.77 -11.58 14.05
C PRO A 219 37.57 -12.10 12.85
N PRO A 220 38.87 -11.79 12.75
CA PRO A 220 39.68 -12.23 11.63
C PRO A 220 39.62 -13.76 11.49
N GLY A 221 39.06 -14.21 10.36
CA GLY A 221 39.05 -15.61 9.99
C GLY A 221 40.48 -16.11 9.84
N SER A 222 40.85 -17.13 10.61
CA SER A 222 42.22 -17.65 10.64
C SER A 222 42.54 -18.63 9.50
N GLN A 223 41.56 -18.99 8.67
CA GLN A 223 41.67 -20.02 7.64
C GLN A 223 40.99 -19.58 6.34
N PRO A 224 41.53 -19.97 5.17
CA PRO A 224 40.86 -19.75 3.89
C PRO A 224 39.51 -20.49 3.84
N PRO A 225 38.54 -20.01 3.03
CA PRO A 225 37.27 -20.71 2.88
C PRO A 225 37.50 -22.09 2.23
N GLU A 226 37.01 -23.15 2.89
CA GLU A 226 37.08 -24.53 2.41
C GLU A 226 35.67 -25.10 2.21
N PRO A 227 35.39 -25.80 1.08
CA PRO A 227 34.14 -26.50 0.90
C PRO A 227 33.98 -27.62 1.93
N PHE A 228 32.79 -27.76 2.50
CA PHE A 228 32.46 -28.88 3.39
C PHE A 228 31.14 -29.56 2.96
N PRO A 229 30.95 -30.87 3.23
CA PRO A 229 29.73 -31.56 2.83
C PRO A 229 28.50 -31.11 3.62
N THR A 230 27.45 -30.67 2.93
CA THR A 230 26.13 -30.33 3.51
C THR A 230 24.99 -31.19 2.93
N PRO A 231 25.08 -32.53 2.96
CA PRO A 231 24.09 -33.40 2.33
C PRO A 231 22.71 -33.21 2.97
N GLY A 232 21.70 -32.94 2.12
CA GLY A 232 20.31 -32.79 2.53
C GLY A 232 19.96 -31.49 3.26
N GLN A 233 20.93 -30.61 3.53
CA GLN A 233 20.68 -29.33 4.20
C GLN A 233 20.32 -28.28 3.15
N LYS A 234 19.12 -27.69 3.24
CA LYS A 234 18.60 -26.76 2.20
C LYS A 234 18.27 -25.37 2.72
N THR A 235 18.03 -25.22 4.02
CA THR A 235 17.69 -23.93 4.63
C THR A 235 18.75 -23.46 5.62
N ILE A 236 18.67 -22.20 6.03
CA ILE A 236 19.52 -21.69 7.11
C ILE A 236 19.24 -22.44 8.41
N GLU A 237 17.97 -22.77 8.69
CA GLU A 237 17.61 -23.55 9.88
C GLU A 237 18.21 -24.96 9.85
N ASP A 238 18.32 -25.59 8.67
CA ASP A 238 19.04 -26.85 8.49
C ASP A 238 20.52 -26.70 8.83
N LEU A 239 21.17 -25.68 8.26
CA LEU A 239 22.58 -25.42 8.50
C LEU A 239 22.88 -25.10 9.97
N VAL A 240 22.05 -24.29 10.64
CA VAL A 240 22.18 -24.00 12.07
C VAL A 240 22.09 -25.27 12.90
N ARG A 241 21.15 -26.17 12.59
CA ARG A 241 21.05 -27.47 13.27
C ARG A 241 22.24 -28.39 12.98
N PHE A 242 22.78 -28.33 11.77
CA PHE A 242 23.87 -29.18 11.32
C PHE A 242 25.24 -28.76 11.87
N THR A 243 25.53 -27.45 11.87
CA THR A 243 26.85 -26.92 12.27
C THR A 243 26.88 -26.42 13.71
N GLY A 244 25.72 -26.09 14.31
CA GLY A 244 25.63 -25.42 15.60
C GLY A 244 26.00 -23.93 15.56
N GLU A 245 26.28 -23.37 14.38
CA GLU A 245 26.67 -21.98 14.21
C GLU A 245 25.47 -21.04 14.20
N SER A 246 25.72 -19.76 14.53
CA SER A 246 24.69 -18.73 14.50
C SER A 246 24.25 -18.40 13.06
N PRO A 247 22.95 -18.21 12.79
CA PRO A 247 22.47 -17.75 11.48
C PRO A 247 23.04 -16.37 11.10
N ALA A 248 23.50 -15.57 12.08
CA ALA A 248 24.19 -14.30 11.83
C ALA A 248 25.56 -14.47 11.12
N ARG A 249 26.13 -15.69 11.12
CA ARG A 249 27.38 -16.03 10.43
C ARG A 249 27.14 -16.75 9.09
N MET A 250 25.89 -16.81 8.65
CA MET A 250 25.51 -17.45 7.40
C MET A 250 25.00 -16.40 6.42
N ILE A 251 25.14 -16.68 5.13
CA ILE A 251 24.65 -15.82 4.05
C ILE A 251 23.58 -16.56 3.26
N LYS A 252 22.41 -15.94 3.10
CA LYS A 252 21.40 -16.31 2.11
C LYS A 252 21.76 -15.65 0.79
N THR A 253 21.95 -16.46 -0.24
CA THR A 253 22.12 -16.01 -1.61
C THR A 253 20.82 -16.21 -2.36
N LEU A 254 20.20 -15.11 -2.79
CA LEU A 254 18.98 -15.11 -3.59
C LEU A 254 19.33 -14.66 -5.00
N VAL A 255 18.85 -15.36 -6.02
CA VAL A 255 19.01 -14.97 -7.42
C VAL A 255 17.67 -14.44 -7.92
N TYR A 256 17.66 -13.20 -8.38
CA TYR A 256 16.50 -12.51 -8.93
C TYR A 256 16.77 -12.13 -10.39
N ILE A 257 15.73 -12.07 -11.20
CA ILE A 257 15.77 -11.46 -12.53
C ILE A 257 15.15 -10.07 -12.41
N VAL A 258 15.94 -9.03 -12.68
CA VAL A 258 15.53 -7.62 -12.64
C VAL A 258 15.63 -7.07 -14.05
N GLN A 259 14.51 -6.62 -14.63
CA GLN A 259 14.49 -6.11 -16.01
C GLN A 259 15.15 -7.04 -17.05
N SER A 260 15.06 -8.36 -16.83
CA SER A 260 15.68 -9.43 -17.65
C SER A 260 17.15 -9.75 -17.38
N GLU A 261 17.79 -9.07 -16.42
CA GLU A 261 19.18 -9.34 -16.01
C GLU A 261 19.24 -10.08 -14.67
N PRO A 262 20.13 -11.06 -14.49
CA PRO A 262 20.30 -11.75 -13.22
C PRO A 262 21.02 -10.86 -12.19
N VAL A 263 20.47 -10.81 -10.98
CA VAL A 263 21.01 -10.08 -9.83
C VAL A 263 21.10 -11.02 -8.64
N VAL A 264 22.27 -11.02 -8.00
CA VAL A 264 22.50 -11.77 -6.75
C VAL A 264 22.30 -10.84 -5.56
N ILE A 265 21.40 -11.24 -4.66
CA ILE A 265 21.10 -10.53 -3.42
C ILE A 265 21.62 -11.37 -2.27
N LEU A 266 22.50 -10.76 -1.46
CA LEU A 266 23.07 -11.39 -0.28
C LEU A 266 22.42 -10.82 0.98
N LEU A 267 21.90 -11.71 1.82
CA LEU A 267 21.33 -11.37 3.12
C LEU A 267 21.99 -12.20 4.21
N ARG A 268 22.06 -11.66 5.42
CA ARG A 268 22.45 -12.44 6.59
C ARG A 268 21.41 -13.55 6.86
N GLY A 269 21.83 -14.70 7.37
CA GLY A 269 20.98 -15.88 7.52
C GLY A 269 19.74 -15.69 8.40
N ASP A 270 19.80 -14.75 9.33
CA ASP A 270 18.71 -14.33 10.22
C ASP A 270 17.85 -13.19 9.65
N HIS A 271 18.14 -12.69 8.45
CA HIS A 271 17.35 -11.66 7.77
C HIS A 271 16.42 -12.26 6.70
N ALA A 272 15.36 -11.53 6.35
CA ALA A 272 14.47 -11.83 5.24
C ALA A 272 14.48 -10.68 4.23
N LEU A 273 14.29 -11.01 2.94
CA LEU A 273 14.19 -10.00 1.90
C LEU A 273 12.87 -9.24 2.04
N SER A 274 12.94 -7.92 2.00
CA SER A 274 11.78 -7.07 1.75
C SER A 274 11.78 -6.70 0.28
N GLU A 275 10.82 -7.22 -0.48
CA GLU A 275 10.68 -6.93 -1.91
C GLU A 275 10.35 -5.44 -2.14
N THR A 276 9.58 -4.82 -1.23
CA THR A 276 9.31 -3.38 -1.25
C THR A 276 10.60 -2.56 -1.17
N LYS A 277 11.51 -2.88 -0.24
CA LYS A 277 12.79 -2.17 -0.11
C LYS A 277 13.74 -2.47 -1.27
N LEU A 278 13.67 -3.70 -1.81
CA LEU A 278 14.41 -4.06 -3.01
C LEU A 278 13.95 -3.21 -4.21
N ALA A 279 12.65 -3.08 -4.42
CA ALA A 279 12.08 -2.26 -5.48
C ALA A 279 12.57 -0.81 -5.41
N MET A 280 12.54 -0.23 -4.20
CA MET A 280 13.06 1.12 -3.94
C MET A 280 14.56 1.24 -4.26
N ALA A 281 15.37 0.25 -3.85
CA ALA A 281 16.80 0.26 -4.09
C ALA A 281 17.16 0.11 -5.58
N LEU A 282 16.35 -0.67 -6.32
CA LEU A 282 16.53 -0.89 -7.76
C LEU A 282 15.88 0.21 -8.62
N GLY A 283 14.94 0.99 -8.07
CA GLY A 283 14.12 1.93 -8.83
C GLY A 283 13.17 1.25 -9.82
N SER A 284 12.79 -0.01 -9.55
CA SER A 284 12.00 -0.84 -10.47
C SER A 284 11.21 -1.90 -9.70
N ASP A 285 9.91 -1.99 -9.98
CA ASP A 285 9.04 -3.07 -9.48
C ASP A 285 9.06 -4.31 -10.40
N VAL A 286 9.79 -4.25 -11.52
CA VAL A 286 9.89 -5.36 -12.49
C VAL A 286 11.04 -6.29 -12.09
N PHE A 287 10.75 -7.18 -11.15
CA PHE A 287 11.66 -8.26 -10.76
C PHE A 287 10.89 -9.53 -10.35
N ARG A 288 11.59 -10.67 -10.38
CA ARG A 288 11.09 -11.95 -9.88
C ARG A 288 12.23 -12.84 -9.39
N PRO A 289 11.97 -13.84 -8.53
CA PRO A 289 12.91 -14.91 -8.29
C PRO A 289 13.33 -15.58 -9.61
N ALA A 290 14.62 -15.88 -9.75
CA ALA A 290 15.13 -16.65 -10.86
C ALA A 290 14.59 -18.09 -10.80
N THR A 291 14.32 -18.67 -11.96
CA THR A 291 14.03 -20.10 -12.07
C THR A 291 15.30 -20.91 -11.79
N PRO A 292 15.19 -22.21 -11.42
CA PRO A 292 16.37 -23.04 -11.21
C PRO A 292 17.34 -23.09 -12.40
N ALA A 293 16.83 -22.96 -13.64
CA ALA A 293 17.67 -22.95 -14.83
C ALA A 293 18.47 -21.64 -14.97
N GLU A 294 17.85 -20.50 -14.67
CA GLU A 294 18.49 -19.18 -14.70
C GLU A 294 19.47 -18.98 -13.54
N ALA A 295 19.26 -19.63 -12.40
CA ALA A 295 20.14 -19.53 -11.24
C ALA A 295 21.45 -20.33 -11.39
N LEU A 296 21.54 -21.22 -12.38
CA LEU A 296 22.68 -22.13 -12.61
C LEU A 296 23.48 -21.78 -13.88
N SER A 297 23.04 -20.79 -14.65
CA SER A 297 23.71 -20.27 -15.85
C SER A 297 24.69 -19.15 -15.50
#